data_AF-A0A535TF29-F1
#
_entry.id   AF-A0A535TF29-F1
#
_cell.length_a   1.000
_cell.length_b   1.000
_cell.length_c   1.000
_cell.angle_alpha   90.00
_cell.angle_beta   90.00
_cell.angle_gamma   90.00
#
_symmetry.space_group_name_H-M   'P 1'
#
loop_
_entity.id
_entity.type
_entity.pdbx_description
1 polymer ?
#
loop_
_entity_poly.entity_id
_entity_poly.type
_entity_poly.pdbx_seq_one_letter_code
_entity_poly.pdbx_strand_id
1 'polypeptide(L)'
;MHREEVIIVGAGQAGLSMGYWLKRKSRSFLLLEAGPRLGESWRQRYDSLVLFTPRRYSALPGLAFPGDPEGRPTKDELADYW
;
A
#
# COMPACT_ATOMS: atom_id res chain seq x y z
N MET A 1 11.08 -5.92 -26.81
CA MET A 1 11.51 -5.63 -25.43
C MET A 1 10.56 -4.59 -24.88
N HIS A 2 9.71 -4.93 -23.90
CA HIS A 2 8.88 -3.93 -23.23
C HIS A 2 9.80 -3.06 -22.37
N ARG A 3 9.84 -1.77 -22.65
CA ARG A 3 10.63 -0.79 -21.90
C ARG A 3 9.65 -0.01 -21.02
N GLU A 4 9.70 -0.30 -19.74
CA GLU A 4 8.96 0.47 -18.74
C GLU A 4 9.66 1.82 -18.56
N GLU A 5 8.89 2.92 -18.55
CA GLU A 5 9.46 4.26 -18.33
C GLU A 5 9.87 4.45 -16.87
N VAL A 6 9.20 3.76 -15.95
CA VAL A 6 9.37 3.89 -14.50
C VAL A 6 9.51 2.51 -13.86
N ILE A 7 10.47 2.36 -12.96
CA ILE A 7 10.58 1.20 -12.08
C ILE A 7 10.34 1.67 -10.65
N ILE A 8 9.40 1.01 -9.97
CA ILE A 8 9.03 1.26 -8.58
C ILE A 8 9.51 0.06 -7.76
N VAL A 9 10.37 0.33 -6.76
CA VAL A 9 10.88 -0.72 -5.87
C VAL A 9 10.17 -0.60 -4.52
N GLY A 10 9.41 -1.65 -4.17
CA GLY A 10 8.57 -1.75 -2.99
C GLY A 10 7.09 -1.52 -3.31
N ALA A 11 6.25 -2.53 -3.06
CA ALA A 11 4.80 -2.49 -3.21
C ALA A 11 4.06 -2.22 -1.89
N GLY A 12 4.63 -1.36 -1.05
CA GLY A 12 3.92 -0.76 0.08
C GLY A 12 3.05 0.43 -0.35
N GLN A 13 2.52 1.19 0.62
CA GLN A 13 1.64 2.34 0.36
C GLN A 13 2.16 3.31 -0.70
N ALA A 14 3.44 3.70 -0.57
CA ALA A 14 4.03 4.68 -1.47
C ALA A 14 4.09 4.13 -2.91
N GLY A 15 4.53 2.88 -3.09
CA GLY A 15 4.65 2.25 -4.40
C GLY A 15 3.29 2.03 -5.06
N LEU A 16 2.31 1.52 -4.31
CA LEU A 16 0.94 1.34 -4.80
C LEU A 16 0.27 2.67 -5.15
N SER A 17 0.45 3.70 -4.32
CA SER A 17 -0.06 5.05 -4.60
C SER A 17 0.57 5.65 -5.86
N MET A 18 1.88 5.45 -6.06
CA MET A 18 2.56 5.91 -7.27
C MET A 18 2.09 5.14 -8.51
N GLY A 19 1.97 3.83 -8.42
CA GLY A 19 1.42 2.99 -9.50
C GLY A 19 -0.01 3.38 -9.89
N TYR A 20 -0.85 3.72 -8.91
CA TYR A 20 -2.20 4.24 -9.15
C TYR A 20 -2.17 5.50 -10.03
N TRP A 21 -1.35 6.49 -9.70
CA TRP A 21 -1.28 7.74 -10.45
C TRP A 21 -0.59 7.60 -11.81
N LEU A 22 0.44 6.75 -11.92
CA LEU A 22 1.08 6.44 -13.21
C LEU A 22 0.10 5.76 -14.17
N LYS A 23 -0.67 4.79 -13.66
CA LYS A 23 -1.74 4.13 -14.43
C LYS A 23 -2.78 5.14 -14.92
N ARG A 24 -3.21 6.08 -14.07
CA ARG A 24 -4.16 7.14 -14.47
C ARG A 24 -3.60 8.13 -15.49
N LYS A 25 -2.28 8.25 -15.60
CA LYS A 25 -1.60 9.06 -16.61
C LYS A 25 -1.18 8.26 -17.84
N SER A 26 -1.63 7.01 -17.96
CA SER A 26 -1.27 6.10 -19.06
C SER A 26 0.25 5.92 -19.22
N ARG A 27 0.99 5.94 -18.11
CA ARG A 27 2.45 5.73 -18.08
C ARG A 27 2.75 4.27 -17.79
N SER A 28 3.71 3.71 -18.51
CA SER A 28 4.19 2.34 -18.30
C SER A 28 5.09 2.29 -17.07
N PHE A 29 4.90 1.28 -16.23
CA PHE A 29 5.73 1.08 -15.05
C PHE A 29 5.80 -0.39 -14.62
N LEU A 30 6.94 -0.75 -14.01
CA LEU A 30 7.11 -2.01 -13.29
C LEU A 30 7.14 -1.75 -11.79
N LEU A 31 6.27 -2.44 -11.04
CA LEU A 31 6.28 -2.43 -9.58
C LEU A 31 6.86 -3.75 -9.07
N LEU A 32 7.90 -3.67 -8.26
CA LEU A 32 8.60 -4.83 -7.70
C LEU A 32 8.39 -4.90 -6.19
N GLU A 33 8.12 -6.09 -5.67
CA GLU A 33 8.05 -6.38 -4.24
C GLU A 33 8.99 -7.54 -3.91
N ALA A 34 9.71 -7.43 -2.80
CA ALA A 34 10.62 -8.46 -2.34
C ALA A 34 9.90 -9.52 -1.49
N GLY A 35 8.83 -9.12 -0.80
CA GLY A 35 8.03 -10.00 0.03
C GLY A 35 7.21 -11.03 -0.78
N PRO A 36 6.95 -12.20 -0.20
CA PRO A 36 6.11 -13.24 -0.83
C PRO A 36 4.64 -12.82 -0.97
N ARG A 37 4.21 -11.78 -0.24
CA ARG A 37 2.87 -11.21 -0.28
C ARG A 37 2.92 -9.72 0.06
N LEU A 38 1.99 -8.94 -0.49
CA LEU A 38 1.82 -7.52 -0.13
C LEU A 38 1.54 -7.37 1.36
N GLY A 39 2.13 -6.36 2.00
CA GLY A 39 1.99 -6.14 3.44
C GLY A 39 2.83 -7.07 4.33
N GLU A 40 3.70 -7.92 3.79
CA GLU A 40 4.47 -8.88 4.62
C GLU A 40 5.34 -8.22 5.69
N SER A 41 5.96 -7.08 5.35
CA SER A 41 6.73 -6.29 6.32
C SER A 41 5.87 -5.72 7.45
N TRP A 42 4.56 -5.52 7.25
CA TRP A 42 3.62 -5.08 8.28
C TRP A 42 3.21 -6.23 9.19
N ARG A 43 2.91 -7.41 8.64
CA ARG A 43 2.56 -8.60 9.43
C ARG A 43 3.65 -9.03 10.40
N GLN A 44 4.93 -8.83 10.02
CA GLN A 44 6.09 -9.19 10.85
C GLN A 44 6.41 -8.19 11.96
N ARG A 45 5.62 -7.12 12.14
CA ARG A 45 5.77 -6.21 13.29
C ARG A 45 5.15 -6.81 14.55
N TYR A 46 5.42 -6.19 15.70
CA TYR A 46 4.93 -6.63 17.00
C TYR A 46 3.39 -6.63 17.07
N ASP A 47 2.82 -7.64 17.73
CA ASP A 47 1.38 -7.93 17.70
C ASP A 47 0.49 -6.80 18.21
N SER A 48 0.96 -6.02 19.18
CA SER A 48 0.21 -4.90 19.76
C SER A 48 0.24 -3.62 18.90
N LEU A 49 0.85 -3.64 17.71
CA LEU A 49 0.94 -2.45 16.87
C LEU A 49 -0.43 -2.04 16.36
N VAL A 50 -0.82 -0.82 16.75
CA VAL A 50 -1.96 -0.07 16.22
C VAL A 50 -1.44 1.25 15.68
N LEU A 51 -1.92 1.67 14.51
CA LEU A 51 -1.50 2.93 13.91
C LEU A 51 -1.97 4.12 14.75
N PHE A 52 -1.20 5.21 14.76
CA PHE A 52 -1.64 6.46 15.37
C PHE A 52 -2.57 7.26 14.45
N THR A 53 -2.48 7.04 13.13
CA THR A 53 -3.33 7.67 12.13
C THR A 53 -4.67 6.95 11.97
N PRO A 54 -5.79 7.70 11.91
CA PRO A 54 -7.09 7.15 11.53
C PRO A 54 -7.11 6.51 10.14
N ARG A 55 -8.00 5.52 9.95
CA ARG A 55 -8.21 4.79 8.68
C ARG A 55 -8.37 5.71 7.47
N ARG A 56 -9.12 6.82 7.61
CA ARG A 56 -9.33 7.77 6.49
C ARG A 56 -8.03 8.40 5.97
N TYR A 57 -7.02 8.55 6.82
CA TYR A 57 -5.71 9.10 6.45
C TYR A 57 -4.70 8.02 6.05
N SER A 58 -5.02 6.75 6.29
CA SER A 58 -4.22 5.59 5.90
C SER A 58 -4.69 4.94 4.59
N ALA A 59 -5.73 5.49 3.96
CA ALA A 59 -6.31 4.96 2.72
C ALA A 59 -5.38 5.19 1.51
N LEU A 60 -5.40 4.24 0.57
CA LEU A 60 -4.78 4.38 -0.75
C LEU A 60 -5.62 5.28 -1.66
N PRO A 61 -5.00 5.95 -2.65
CA PRO A 61 -5.72 6.73 -3.65
C PRO A 61 -6.79 5.88 -4.37
N GLY A 62 -8.05 6.33 -4.32
CA GLY A 62 -9.16 5.66 -5.00
C GLY A 62 -9.63 4.35 -4.37
N LEU A 63 -9.14 3.99 -3.18
CA LEU A 63 -9.59 2.83 -2.42
C LEU A 63 -9.85 3.27 -0.97
N ALA A 64 -11.10 3.23 -0.51
CA ALA A 64 -11.38 3.57 0.89
C ALA A 64 -10.84 2.48 1.84
N PHE A 65 -10.34 2.88 3.00
CA PHE A 65 -9.96 1.91 4.04
C PHE A 65 -11.23 1.40 4.75
N PRO A 66 -11.47 0.07 4.85
CA PRO A 66 -12.68 -0.48 5.47
C PRO A 66 -12.81 -0.20 6.98
N GLY A 67 -14.04 0.00 7.46
CA GLY A 67 -14.35 0.19 8.88
C GLY A 67 -14.59 1.65 9.28
N ASP A 68 -14.48 1.95 10.58
CA ASP A 68 -14.67 3.31 11.13
C ASP A 68 -13.58 4.28 10.62
N PRO A 69 -13.92 5.36 9.88
CA PRO A 69 -12.97 6.34 9.36
C PRO A 69 -12.12 7.04 10.43
N GLU A 70 -12.62 7.16 11.67
CA GLU A 70 -11.90 7.74 12.81
C GLU A 70 -11.10 6.68 13.60
N GLY A 71 -11.38 5.40 13.39
CA GLY A 71 -10.70 4.29 14.03
C GLY A 71 -9.27 4.13 13.56
N ARG A 72 -8.42 3.54 14.40
CA ARG A 72 -7.00 3.25 14.09
C ARG A 72 -6.83 1.78 13.72
N PRO A 73 -6.25 1.44 12.54
CA PRO A 73 -6.06 0.06 12.15
C PRO A 73 -4.89 -0.59 12.89
N THR A 74 -4.99 -1.89 13.12
CA THR A 74 -3.88 -2.75 13.56
C THR A 74 -2.85 -2.96 12.44
N LYS A 75 -1.67 -3.52 12.76
CA LYS A 75 -0.70 -3.92 11.72
C LYS A 75 -1.29 -4.88 10.70
N ASP A 76 -2.16 -5.79 11.14
CA ASP A 76 -2.68 -6.86 10.29
C ASP A 76 -3.79 -6.34 9.38
N GLU A 77 -4.69 -5.49 9.91
CA GLU A 77 -5.66 -4.78 9.07
C GLU A 77 -4.99 -3.90 8.01
N LEU A 78 -3.88 -3.24 8.36
CA LEU A 78 -3.12 -2.46 7.39
C LEU A 78 -2.44 -3.36 6.33
N ALA A 79 -1.95 -4.52 6.74
CA ALA A 79 -1.29 -5.47 5.86
C ALA A 79 -2.24 -6.23 4.93
N ASP A 80 -3.49 -6.43 5.34
CA ASP A 80 -4.52 -7.11 4.55
C ASP A 80 -5.29 -6.15 3.63
N TYR A 81 -5.16 -4.83 3.86
CA TYR A 81 -5.78 -3.80 3.06
C TYR A 81 -5.17 -3.66 1.65
N TRP A 82 -3.93 -4.14 1.43
CA TRP A 82 -3.28 -4.17 0.12
C TRP A 82 -2.54 -5.47 -0.17
#